data_AF-A0A7S1VYU2-F1
#
_entry.id   AF-A0A7S1VYU2-F1
#
_cell.length_a   1.000
_cell.length_b   1.000
_cell.length_c   1.000
_cell.angle_alpha   90.00
_cell.angle_beta   90.00
_cell.angle_gamma   90.00
#
_symmetry.space_group_name_H-M   'P 1'
#
loop_
_entity.id
_entity.type
_entity.pdbx_description
1 polymer ?
#
loop_
_entity_poly.entity_id
_entity_poly.type
_entity_poly.pdbx_seq_one_letter_code
_entity_poly.pdbx_strand_id
1 'polypeptide(L)'
;VSVLYWRSFMEAAEAKNREGNELFVSGDAEAAVRCYAEASRLAPDVPKFHGNRAQALLSAEKFAEAEAAGMKALQLLDASPTSEYTSMRSGWVAKWAFRVAQARIKLAR
;
A
#
# COMPACT_ATOMS: atom_id res chain seq x y z
N VAL A 1 -9.47 2.94 27.99
CA VAL A 1 -8.62 4.02 27.43
C VAL A 1 -7.98 3.64 26.08
N SER A 2 -7.70 2.36 25.82
CA SER A 2 -7.04 1.88 24.58
C SER A 2 -7.82 2.05 23.27
N VAL A 3 -9.15 1.94 23.28
CA VAL A 3 -9.97 1.97 22.04
C VAL A 3 -10.02 3.37 21.41
N LEU A 4 -10.03 4.43 22.23
CA LEU A 4 -10.04 5.82 21.75
C LEU A 4 -8.71 6.21 21.07
N TYR A 5 -7.59 5.77 21.64
CA TYR A 5 -6.27 5.97 21.04
C TYR A 5 -6.13 5.23 19.72
N TRP A 6 -6.58 3.97 19.66
CA TRP A 6 -6.50 3.21 18.42
C TRP A 6 -7.38 3.84 17.32
N ARG A 7 -8.56 4.34 17.67
CA ARG A 7 -9.41 5.07 16.72
C ARG A 7 -8.74 6.32 16.17
N SER A 8 -8.05 7.08 17.02
CA SER A 8 -7.33 8.29 16.63
C SER A 8 -6.16 8.01 15.67
N PHE A 9 -5.37 6.96 15.91
CA PHE A 9 -4.29 6.59 14.98
C PHE A 9 -4.83 6.09 13.64
N MET A 10 -5.94 5.35 13.64
CA MET A 10 -6.60 4.92 12.40
C MET A 10 -7.11 6.11 11.59
N GLU A 11 -7.77 7.09 12.22
CA GLU A 11 -8.23 8.30 11.53
C GLU A 11 -7.07 9.10 10.93
N ALA A 12 -5.96 9.24 11.67
CA ALA A 12 -4.75 9.88 11.18
C ALA A 12 -4.13 9.11 10.00
N ALA A 13 -4.09 7.77 10.07
CA ALA A 13 -3.60 6.93 8.98
C ALA A 13 -4.45 7.08 7.72
N GLU A 14 -5.78 7.12 7.86
CA GLU A 14 -6.69 7.34 6.75
C GLU A 14 -6.57 8.72 6.13
N ALA A 15 -6.37 9.77 6.95
CA ALA A 15 -6.10 11.11 6.46
C ALA A 15 -4.82 11.13 5.60
N LYS A 16 -3.74 10.51 6.09
CA LYS A 16 -2.49 10.38 5.31
C LYS A 16 -2.65 9.55 4.04
N ASN A 17 -3.47 8.52 4.07
CA ASN A 17 -3.79 7.77 2.86
C ASN A 17 -4.59 8.60 1.84
N ARG A 18 -5.53 9.45 2.28
CA ARG A 18 -6.26 10.35 1.37
C ARG A 18 -5.33 11.40 0.74
N GLU A 19 -4.49 12.03 1.56
CA GLU A 19 -3.45 12.96 1.09
C GLU A 19 -2.53 12.29 0.05
N GLY A 20 -2.08 11.06 0.33
CA GLY A 20 -1.28 10.26 -0.61
C GLY A 20 -2.01 9.97 -1.93
N ASN A 21 -3.32 9.71 -1.89
CA ASN A 21 -4.13 9.49 -3.10
C ASN A 21 -4.20 10.77 -3.96
N GLU A 22 -4.43 11.92 -3.33
CA GLU A 22 -4.48 13.22 -4.01
C GLU A 22 -3.15 13.54 -4.69
N LEU A 23 -2.04 13.35 -3.97
CA LEU A 23 -0.68 13.53 -4.50
C LEU A 23 -0.39 12.56 -5.65
N PHE A 24 -0.80 11.30 -5.51
CA PHE A 24 -0.62 10.29 -6.55
C PHE A 24 -1.38 10.66 -7.84
N VAL A 25 -2.61 11.16 -7.72
CA VAL A 25 -3.41 11.64 -8.86
C VAL A 25 -2.80 12.90 -9.47
N SER A 26 -2.20 13.77 -8.66
CA SER A 26 -1.49 14.98 -9.14
C SER A 26 -0.17 14.68 -9.87
N GLY A 27 0.30 13.43 -9.84
CA GLY A 27 1.54 12.98 -10.48
C GLY A 27 2.77 13.01 -9.57
N ASP A 28 2.67 13.53 -8.34
CA ASP A 28 3.75 13.49 -7.36
C ASP A 28 3.78 12.14 -6.63
N ALA A 29 4.29 11.14 -7.34
CA ALA A 29 4.42 9.78 -6.83
C ALA A 29 5.35 9.69 -5.61
N GLU A 30 6.39 10.52 -5.53
CA GLU A 30 7.33 10.49 -4.40
C GLU A 30 6.72 11.04 -3.12
N ALA A 31 5.96 12.13 -3.19
CA ALA A 31 5.21 12.65 -2.05
C ALA A 31 4.12 11.66 -1.61
N ALA A 32 3.43 11.03 -2.56
CA ALA A 32 2.45 9.99 -2.27
C ALA A 32 3.08 8.83 -1.49
N VAL A 33 4.28 8.36 -1.87
CA VAL A 33 5.02 7.32 -1.13
C VAL A 33 5.24 7.71 0.33
N ARG A 34 5.64 8.96 0.60
CA ARG A 34 5.85 9.44 1.98
C ARG A 34 4.55 9.41 2.79
N CYS A 35 3.44 9.86 2.20
CA CYS A 35 2.14 9.86 2.87
C CYS A 35 1.65 8.43 3.18
N TYR A 36 1.79 7.50 2.22
CA TYR A 36 1.44 6.10 2.48
C TYR A 36 2.37 5.41 3.48
N ALA A 37 3.66 5.77 3.50
CA ALA A 37 4.60 5.26 4.49
C ALA A 37 4.19 5.68 5.91
N GLU A 38 3.75 6.94 6.08
CA GLU A 38 3.25 7.42 7.37
C GLU A 38 1.93 6.75 7.76
N ALA A 39 1.00 6.56 6.81
CA ALA A 39 -0.23 5.80 7.06
C ALA A 39 0.07 4.36 7.51
N SER A 40 1.06 3.71 6.88
CA SER A 40 1.50 2.37 7.22
C SER A 40 2.23 2.30 8.57
N ARG A 41 2.84 3.40 9.02
CA ARG A 41 3.49 3.50 10.33
C ARG A 41 2.45 3.63 11.45
N LEU A 42 1.40 4.39 11.20
CA LEU A 42 0.29 4.61 12.14
C LEU A 42 -0.60 3.36 12.27
N ALA A 43 -0.77 2.63 11.17
CA ALA A 43 -1.60 1.42 11.11
C ALA A 43 -0.92 0.34 10.25
N PRO A 44 0.01 -0.44 10.83
CA PRO A 44 0.86 -1.38 10.09
C PRO A 44 0.14 -2.64 9.62
N ASP A 45 -1.02 -2.93 10.19
CA ASP A 45 -1.86 -4.10 9.95
C ASP A 45 -2.89 -3.90 8.84
N VAL A 46 -2.97 -2.70 8.25
CA VAL A 46 -3.94 -2.38 7.19
C VAL A 46 -3.33 -2.65 5.81
N PRO A 47 -3.80 -3.68 5.06
CA PRO A 47 -3.20 -4.05 3.77
C PRO A 47 -3.29 -2.95 2.70
N LYS A 48 -4.34 -2.14 2.76
CA LYS A 48 -4.62 -1.04 1.82
C LYS A 48 -3.45 -0.04 1.73
N PHE A 49 -2.85 0.32 2.86
CA PHE A 49 -1.79 1.33 2.90
C PHE A 49 -0.49 0.83 2.25
N HIS A 50 -0.12 -0.42 2.51
CA HIS A 50 1.02 -1.08 1.86
C HIS A 50 0.81 -1.23 0.35
N GLY A 51 -0.41 -1.58 -0.05
CA GLY A 51 -0.78 -1.70 -1.45
C GLY A 51 -0.72 -0.37 -2.22
N ASN A 52 -1.26 0.71 -1.64
CA ASN A 52 -1.19 2.05 -2.23
C ASN A 52 0.26 2.56 -2.31
N ARG A 53 1.07 2.29 -1.28
CA ARG A 53 2.50 2.57 -1.31
C ARG A 53 3.21 1.83 -2.44
N ALA A 54 2.93 0.55 -2.64
CA ALA A 54 3.50 -0.23 -3.74
C ALA A 54 3.14 0.37 -5.11
N GLN A 55 1.91 0.85 -5.27
CA GLN A 55 1.49 1.55 -6.50
C GLN A 55 2.30 2.83 -6.74
N ALA A 56 2.45 3.67 -5.73
CA ALA A 56 3.21 4.91 -5.85
C ALA A 56 4.70 4.65 -6.12
N LEU A 57 5.30 3.64 -5.48
CA LEU A 57 6.68 3.24 -5.72
C LEU A 57 6.92 2.77 -7.16
N LEU A 58 5.95 2.10 -7.79
CA LEU A 58 6.06 1.71 -9.20
C LEU A 58 6.02 2.90 -10.14
N SER A 59 5.15 3.88 -9.87
CA SER A 59 5.12 5.14 -10.62
C SER A 59 6.39 5.96 -10.44
N ALA A 60 7.05 5.84 -9.29
CA ALA A 60 8.36 6.43 -9.01
C ALA A 60 9.55 5.55 -9.46
N GLU A 61 9.30 4.44 -10.16
CA GLU A 61 10.32 3.49 -10.65
C GLU A 61 11.21 2.85 -9.56
N LYS A 62 10.76 2.88 -8.30
CA LYS A 62 11.41 2.24 -7.13
C LYS A 62 10.95 0.79 -6.99
N PHE A 63 11.36 -0.04 -7.96
CA PHE A 63 10.83 -1.38 -8.17
C PHE A 63 11.06 -2.36 -7.00
N ALA A 64 12.26 -2.38 -6.41
CA ALA A 64 12.57 -3.28 -5.29
C ALA A 64 11.72 -2.96 -4.05
N GLU A 65 11.56 -1.68 -3.73
CA GLU A 65 10.71 -1.23 -2.62
C GLU A 65 9.23 -1.52 -2.88
N ALA A 66 8.78 -1.39 -4.14
CA ALA A 66 7.42 -1.70 -4.52
C ALA A 66 7.08 -3.19 -4.33
N GLU A 67 8.01 -4.08 -4.68
CA GLU A 67 7.86 -5.52 -4.46
C GLU A 67 7.70 -5.82 -2.97
N ALA A 68 8.58 -5.29 -2.13
CA ALA A 68 8.52 -5.47 -0.68
C ALA A 68 7.20 -4.95 -0.07
N ALA A 69 6.75 -3.75 -0.45
CA ALA A 69 5.50 -3.18 0.03
C ALA A 69 4.29 -4.02 -0.40
N GLY A 70 4.27 -4.49 -1.65
CA GLY A 70 3.19 -5.33 -2.14
C GLY A 70 3.16 -6.72 -1.50
N MET A 71 4.32 -7.34 -1.26
CA MET A 71 4.40 -8.59 -0.49
C MET A 71 3.85 -8.42 0.93
N LYS A 72 4.13 -7.28 1.58
CA LYS A 72 3.60 -7.00 2.91
C LYS A 72 2.08 -6.89 2.90
N ALA A 73 1.50 -6.22 1.90
CA ALA A 73 0.05 -6.15 1.73
C ALA A 73 -0.57 -7.55 1.58
N LEU A 74 0.05 -8.43 0.79
CA LEU A 74 -0.41 -9.81 0.60
C LEU A 74 -0.34 -10.63 1.90
N GLN A 75 0.79 -10.54 2.63
CA GLN A 75 0.93 -11.22 3.92
C GLN A 75 -0.15 -10.81 4.92
N LEU A 76 -0.50 -9.52 4.97
CA LEU A 76 -1.55 -9.03 5.86
C LEU A 76 -2.94 -9.50 5.43
N LEU A 77 -3.19 -9.65 4.13
CA LEU A 77 -4.44 -10.21 3.61
C LEU A 77 -4.55 -11.71 3.93
N ASP A 78 -3.45 -12.46 3.79
CA ASP A 78 -3.43 -13.90 4.11
C ASP A 78 -3.52 -14.17 5.61
N ALA A 79 -3.00 -13.27 6.44
CA ALA A 79 -3.13 -13.34 7.89
C ALA A 79 -4.54 -12.99 8.41
N SER A 80 -5.42 -12.40 7.58
CA SER A 80 -6.78 -11.99 7.95
C SER A 80 -7.82 -12.83 7.20
N PRO A 81 -8.28 -13.96 7.77
CA PRO A 81 -9.17 -14.92 7.09
C PRO A 81 -10.63 -14.44 6.96
N THR A 82 -10.91 -13.14 7.05
CA THR A 82 -12.27 -12.60 6.91
C THR A 82 -12.70 -12.50 5.44
N SER A 83 -14.00 -12.66 5.19
CA SER A 83 -14.60 -12.65 3.85
C SER A 83 -14.38 -11.34 3.09
N GLU A 84 -14.24 -10.22 3.80
CA GLU A 84 -13.99 -8.88 3.23
C GLU A 84 -12.64 -8.79 2.50
N TYR A 85 -11.58 -9.35 3.08
CA TYR A 85 -10.25 -9.31 2.49
C TYR A 85 -10.00 -10.40 1.43
N THR A 86 -10.84 -11.43 1.37
CA THR A 86 -10.71 -12.51 0.38
C THR A 86 -10.94 -12.03 -1.05
N SER A 87 -11.97 -11.20 -1.26
CA SER A 87 -12.26 -10.58 -2.57
C SER A 87 -11.26 -9.49 -2.93
N MET A 88 -10.75 -8.76 -1.93
CA MET A 88 -9.66 -7.82 -2.14
C MET A 88 -8.37 -8.55 -2.54
N ARG A 89 -8.05 -9.66 -1.87
CA ARG A 89 -6.84 -10.44 -2.12
C ARG A 89 -6.71 -10.86 -3.57
N SER A 90 -7.74 -11.42 -4.20
CA SER A 90 -7.66 -11.85 -5.61
C SER A 90 -7.34 -10.66 -6.55
N GLY A 91 -7.98 -9.50 -6.33
CA GLY A 91 -7.73 -8.29 -7.12
C GLY A 91 -6.34 -7.68 -6.88
N TRP A 92 -5.88 -7.64 -5.63
CA TRP A 92 -4.55 -7.14 -5.26
C TRP A 92 -3.43 -8.08 -5.72
N VAL A 93 -3.60 -9.40 -5.61
CA VAL A 93 -2.67 -10.40 -6.15
C VAL A 93 -2.52 -10.24 -7.66
N ALA A 94 -3.63 -10.11 -8.40
CA ALA A 94 -3.57 -9.92 -9.85
C ALA A 94 -2.87 -8.61 -10.24
N LYS A 95 -3.20 -7.49 -9.59
CA LYS A 95 -2.53 -6.20 -9.81
C LYS A 95 -1.06 -6.24 -9.42
N TRP A 96 -0.71 -6.89 -8.31
CA TRP A 96 0.66 -7.00 -7.81
C TRP A 96 1.52 -7.88 -8.70
N ALA A 97 1.05 -9.08 -9.06
CA ALA A 97 1.75 -9.99 -9.97
C ALA A 97 2.00 -9.35 -11.34
N PHE A 98 0.99 -8.64 -11.89
CA PHE A 98 1.15 -7.88 -13.13
C PHE A 98 2.23 -6.80 -13.01
N ARG A 99 2.24 -6.06 -11.89
CA ARG A 99 3.18 -4.97 -11.66
C ARG A 99 4.60 -5.42 -11.35
N VAL A 100 4.78 -6.53 -10.63
CA VAL A 100 6.10 -7.18 -10.43
C VAL A 100 6.63 -7.69 -11.77
N ALA A 101 5.79 -8.27 -12.62
CA ALA A 101 6.20 -8.66 -13.96
C ALA A 101 6.69 -7.45 -14.78
N GLN A 102 5.98 -6.31 -14.71
CA GLN A 102 6.43 -5.07 -15.38
C GLN A 102 7.74 -4.52 -14.80
N ALA A 103 7.89 -4.52 -13.48
CA ALA A 103 9.10 -4.09 -12.79
C ALA A 103 10.32 -4.93 -13.21
N ARG A 104 10.16 -6.27 -13.26
CA ARG A 104 11.21 -7.20 -13.71
C ARG A 104 11.60 -7.00 -15.17
N ILE A 105 10.63 -6.71 -16.05
CA ILE A 105 10.91 -6.42 -17.47
C ILE A 105 11.70 -5.11 -17.63
N LYS A 106 11.40 -4.08 -16.83
CA LYS A 106 12.14 -2.81 -16.86
C LYS A 106 13.55 -2.94 -16.28
N LEU A 107 13.73 -3.71 -15.20
CA LEU A 107 15.04 -3.98 -14.59
C LEU A 107 15.95 -4.85 -15.47
N ALA A 108 15.38 -5.64 -16.39
CA ALA A 108 16.11 -6.51 -17.30
C ALA A 108 16.48 -5.85 -18.65
N ARG A 109 16.18 -4.55 -18.82
CA ARG A 109 16.58 -3.74 -19.98
C ARG A 109 17.75 -2.84 -19.61
#